data_AF-A0A1A8KMQ7-F1
#
_entry.id   AF-A0A1A8KMQ7-F1
#
_cell.length_a   1.000
_cell.length_b   1.000
_cell.length_c   1.000
_cell.angle_alpha   90.00
_cell.angle_beta   90.00
_cell.angle_gamma   90.00
#
_symmetry.space_group_name_H-M   'P 1'
#
loop_
_entity.id
_entity.type
_entity.pdbx_description
1 polymer ?
#
loop_
_entity_poly.entity_id
_entity_poly.type
_entity_poly.pdbx_seq_one_letter_code
_entity_poly.pdbx_strand_id
1 'polypeptide(L)'
;MAETTEGARCGPYYKKERIKHNPEEEARLERQHFWRIIDAFRFYRVHVQEQVTRAERQFLSLSQKHQNLLPGVLPKLARVRECAEHNQEILEAIVHNSLHMFENVEYGNRVGLDSNQSHTHYAHIENQHCMPIDPKKTRSSTFDMDKLKSTIKQFVRDWSEVGKAERDSCYKPIIREIQRLFPSDQ
;
A
#
# COMPACT_ATOMS: atom_id res chain seq x y z
N MET A 1 -24.36 -49.25 -34.47
CA MET A 1 -25.26 -48.07 -34.50
C MET A 1 -25.76 -47.82 -33.10
N ALA A 2 -26.00 -46.55 -32.77
CA ALA A 2 -26.31 -45.98 -31.46
C ALA A 2 -25.08 -45.72 -30.57
N GLU A 3 -24.61 -44.47 -30.57
CA GLU A 3 -24.60 -43.65 -29.35
C GLU A 3 -24.43 -42.18 -29.76
N THR A 4 -25.53 -41.45 -29.66
CA THR A 4 -25.65 -40.01 -29.87
C THR A 4 -25.10 -39.27 -28.67
N THR A 5 -24.19 -38.35 -28.96
CA THR A 5 -23.70 -37.23 -28.15
C THR A 5 -24.71 -36.63 -27.16
N GLU A 6 -24.43 -36.75 -25.86
CA GLU A 6 -25.01 -35.87 -24.84
C GLU A 6 -24.17 -34.59 -24.71
N GLY A 7 -24.75 -33.47 -25.13
CA GLY A 7 -24.17 -32.14 -24.94
C GLY A 7 -24.13 -31.78 -23.45
N ALA A 8 -22.93 -31.58 -22.93
CA ALA A 8 -22.71 -30.99 -21.62
C ALA A 8 -23.36 -29.59 -21.56
N ARG A 9 -24.45 -29.47 -20.78
CA ARG A 9 -25.09 -28.18 -20.51
C ARG A 9 -24.11 -27.32 -19.70
N CYS A 10 -23.50 -26.34 -20.37
CA CYS A 10 -22.76 -25.27 -19.72
C CYS A 10 -23.73 -24.46 -18.85
N GLY A 11 -23.46 -24.37 -17.54
CA GLY A 11 -24.31 -23.62 -16.60
C GLY A 11 -24.36 -22.12 -16.92
N PRO A 12 -25.36 -21.39 -16.40
CA PRO A 12 -25.51 -19.97 -16.67
C PRO A 12 -24.31 -19.20 -16.10
N TYR A 13 -23.49 -18.65 -16.99
CA TYR A 13 -22.48 -17.66 -16.63
C TYR A 13 -23.17 -16.50 -15.92
N TYR A 14 -22.92 -16.34 -14.62
CA TYR A 14 -23.32 -15.15 -13.87
C TYR A 14 -22.64 -13.92 -14.49
N LYS A 15 -23.34 -13.24 -15.41
CA LYS A 15 -22.98 -11.88 -15.83
C LYS A 15 -23.27 -10.96 -14.66
N LYS A 16 -22.27 -10.71 -13.81
CA LYS A 16 -22.27 -9.51 -12.96
C LYS A 16 -22.26 -8.32 -13.91
N GLU A 17 -23.39 -7.65 -14.06
CA GLU A 17 -23.43 -6.34 -14.72
C GLU A 17 -22.49 -5.41 -13.95
N ARG A 18 -21.40 -4.97 -14.59
CA ARG A 18 -20.53 -3.93 -14.02
C ARG A 18 -21.39 -2.67 -13.97
N ILE A 19 -21.68 -2.19 -12.77
CA ILE A 19 -22.29 -0.88 -12.55
C ILE A 19 -21.40 0.12 -13.28
N LYS A 20 -21.90 0.70 -14.37
CA LYS A 20 -21.19 1.74 -15.11
C LYS A 20 -21.43 3.05 -14.38
N HIS A 21 -20.41 3.54 -13.68
CA HIS A 21 -20.43 4.89 -13.16
C HIS A 21 -20.30 5.87 -14.33
N ASN A 22 -20.85 7.08 -14.18
CA ASN A 22 -20.54 8.14 -15.13
C ASN A 22 -19.07 8.57 -14.94
N PRO A 23 -18.41 9.14 -15.97
CA PRO A 23 -17.00 9.50 -15.87
C PRO A 23 -16.67 10.46 -14.71
N GLU A 24 -17.61 11.34 -14.36
CA GLU A 24 -17.45 12.30 -13.26
C GLU A 24 -17.41 11.62 -11.89
N GLU A 25 -18.28 10.63 -11.67
CA GLU A 25 -18.33 9.84 -10.44
C GLU A 25 -17.11 8.93 -10.33
N GLU A 26 -16.62 8.36 -11.44
CA GLU A 26 -15.37 7.61 -11.46
C GLU A 26 -14.18 8.48 -11.02
N ALA A 27 -14.06 9.69 -11.58
CA ALA A 27 -13.02 10.64 -11.19
C ALA A 27 -13.12 11.06 -9.72
N ARG A 28 -14.34 11.26 -9.21
CA ARG A 28 -14.57 11.58 -7.79
C ARG A 28 -14.16 10.43 -6.87
N LEU A 29 -14.54 9.20 -7.21
CA LEU A 29 -14.18 7.99 -6.45
C LEU A 29 -12.67 7.72 -6.49
N GLU A 30 -12.03 7.96 -7.63
CA GLU A 30 -10.58 7.85 -7.77
C GLU A 30 -9.86 8.88 -6.88
N ARG A 31 -10.29 10.16 -6.88
CA ARG A 31 -9.75 11.18 -5.98
C ARG A 31 -9.90 10.78 -4.51
N GLN A 32 -11.06 10.25 -4.13
CA GLN A 32 -11.30 9.76 -2.77
C GLN A 32 -10.38 8.57 -2.43
N HIS A 33 -10.20 7.65 -3.37
CA HIS A 33 -9.32 6.51 -3.22
C HIS A 33 -7.86 6.93 -3.07
N PHE A 34 -7.39 7.86 -3.90
CA PHE A 34 -6.05 8.42 -3.85
C PHE A 34 -5.72 8.94 -2.45
N TRP A 35 -6.57 9.82 -1.90
CA TRP A 35 -6.34 10.37 -0.56
C TRP A 35 -6.41 9.31 0.54
N ARG A 36 -7.28 8.31 0.42
CA ARG A 36 -7.32 7.17 1.34
C ARG A 36 -6.00 6.39 1.36
N ILE A 37 -5.37 6.22 0.19
CA ILE A 37 -4.06 5.57 0.09
C ILE A 37 -2.97 6.47 0.66
N ILE A 38 -2.96 7.77 0.34
CA ILE A 38 -1.99 8.72 0.94
C ILE A 38 -2.06 8.69 2.47
N ASP A 39 -3.27 8.69 3.04
CA ASP A 39 -3.44 8.57 4.48
C ASP A 39 -2.89 7.23 4.99
N ALA A 40 -3.14 6.11 4.29
CA ALA A 40 -2.54 4.82 4.66
C ALA A 40 -1.01 4.87 4.72
N PHE A 41 -0.34 5.46 3.73
CA PHE A 41 1.11 5.61 3.75
C PHE A 41 1.58 6.44 4.96
N ARG A 42 0.87 7.51 5.30
CA ARG A 42 1.17 8.37 6.46
C ARG A 42 0.93 7.69 7.82
N PHE A 43 0.00 6.72 7.89
CA PHE A 43 -0.35 6.03 9.13
C PHE A 43 0.43 4.73 9.39
N TYR A 44 1.33 4.31 8.50
CA TYR A 44 2.05 3.04 8.61
C TYR A 44 2.79 2.89 9.95
N ARG A 45 3.58 3.89 10.34
CA ARG A 45 4.32 3.90 11.61
C ARG A 45 3.40 3.69 12.80
N VAL A 46 2.33 4.47 12.89
CA VAL A 46 1.38 4.41 14.00
C VAL A 46 0.78 3.02 14.10
N HIS A 47 0.39 2.43 12.97
CA HIS A 47 -0.14 1.08 12.92
C HIS A 47 0.87 0.05 13.45
N VAL A 48 2.14 0.11 13.02
CA VAL A 48 3.17 -0.82 13.51
C VAL A 48 3.46 -0.60 15.00
N GLN A 49 3.57 0.65 15.45
CA GLN A 49 3.80 0.95 16.87
C GLN A 49 2.67 0.44 17.77
N GLU A 50 1.40 0.52 17.34
CA GLU A 50 0.26 -0.06 18.07
C GLU A 50 0.38 -1.58 18.22
N GLN A 51 0.81 -2.29 17.17
CA GLN A 51 1.04 -3.73 17.21
C GLN A 51 2.19 -4.09 18.17
N VAL A 52 3.30 -3.35 18.10
CA VAL A 52 4.43 -3.58 19.01
C VAL A 52 4.03 -3.31 20.45
N THR A 53 3.31 -2.22 20.74
CA THR A 53 2.81 -1.91 22.08
C THR A 53 1.88 -3.00 22.61
N ARG A 54 1.03 -3.58 21.75
CA ARG A 54 0.20 -4.72 22.13
C ARG A 54 1.05 -5.94 22.48
N ALA A 55 2.04 -6.28 21.66
CA ALA A 55 2.93 -7.40 21.89
C ALA A 55 3.76 -7.24 23.18
N GLU A 56 4.25 -6.03 23.46
CA GLU A 56 4.96 -5.72 24.70
C GLU A 56 4.06 -5.93 25.93
N ARG A 57 2.82 -5.41 25.90
CA ARG A 57 1.86 -5.60 27.01
C ARG A 57 1.56 -7.07 27.25
N GLN A 58 1.38 -7.85 26.17
CA GLN A 58 1.17 -9.29 26.27
C GLN A 58 2.38 -9.99 26.88
N PHE A 59 3.59 -9.65 26.47
CA PHE A 59 4.80 -10.23 27.04
C PHE A 59 4.95 -9.88 28.53
N LEU A 60 4.73 -8.62 28.91
CA LEU A 60 4.82 -8.15 30.29
C LEU A 60 3.74 -8.75 31.20
N SER A 61 2.61 -9.19 30.65
CA SER A 61 1.57 -9.90 31.40
C SER A 61 1.94 -11.35 31.77
N LEU A 62 3.02 -11.90 31.20
CA LEU A 62 3.50 -13.25 31.53
C LEU A 62 4.16 -13.27 32.92
N SER A 63 4.23 -14.44 33.55
CA SER A 63 5.00 -14.60 34.80
C SER A 63 6.49 -14.38 34.59
N GLN A 64 7.22 -13.97 35.63
CA GLN A 64 8.67 -13.74 35.55
C GLN A 64 9.42 -14.98 35.04
N LYS A 65 8.99 -16.19 35.43
CA LYS A 65 9.56 -17.45 34.94
C LYS A 65 9.49 -17.55 33.42
N HIS A 66 8.35 -17.21 32.80
CA HIS A 66 8.19 -17.27 31.35
C HIS A 66 8.92 -16.12 30.65
N GLN A 67 8.93 -14.92 31.24
CA GLN A 67 9.70 -13.79 30.70
C GLN A 67 11.20 -14.12 30.64
N ASN A 68 11.74 -14.78 31.67
CA ASN A 68 13.14 -15.18 31.75
C ASN A 68 13.54 -16.24 30.70
N LEU A 69 12.59 -16.98 30.12
CA LEU A 69 12.85 -17.90 29.00
C LEU A 69 13.09 -17.15 27.69
N LEU A 70 12.68 -15.89 27.60
CA LEU A 70 12.66 -15.09 26.38
C LEU A 70 13.21 -13.67 26.62
N PRO A 71 14.44 -13.52 27.15
CA PRO A 71 14.98 -12.22 27.56
C PRO A 71 15.16 -11.22 26.39
N GLY A 72 15.26 -11.73 25.16
CA GLY A 72 15.46 -10.91 23.96
C GLY A 72 14.20 -10.32 23.35
N VAL A 73 12.99 -10.56 23.89
CA VAL A 73 11.74 -10.10 23.26
C VAL A 73 11.63 -8.58 23.27
N LEU A 74 11.81 -7.93 24.43
CA LEU A 74 11.67 -6.47 24.53
C LEU A 74 12.71 -5.71 23.66
N PRO A 75 14.01 -6.08 23.66
CA PRO A 75 14.98 -5.45 22.75
C PRO A 75 14.62 -5.65 21.27
N LYS A 76 14.11 -6.84 20.88
CA LYS A 76 13.67 -7.08 19.49
C LYS A 76 12.46 -6.22 19.13
N LEU A 77 11.51 -6.05 20.05
CA LEU A 77 10.34 -5.20 19.83
C LEU A 77 10.73 -3.72 19.70
N ALA A 78 11.68 -3.24 20.51
CA ALA A 78 12.26 -1.91 20.35
C ALA A 78 12.90 -1.71 18.97
N ARG A 79 13.69 -2.69 18.50
CA ARG A 79 14.28 -2.66 17.15
C ARG A 79 13.22 -2.64 16.05
N VAL A 80 12.08 -3.33 16.23
CA VAL A 80 10.96 -3.25 15.27
C VAL A 80 10.37 -1.84 15.21
N ARG A 81 10.30 -1.12 16.34
CA ARG A 81 9.86 0.29 16.34
C ARG A 81 10.82 1.17 15.54
N GLU A 82 12.12 1.02 15.77
CA GLU A 82 13.14 1.75 15.01
C GLU A 82 13.02 1.47 13.51
N CYS A 83 12.89 0.20 13.10
CA CYS A 83 12.68 -0.14 11.69
C CYS A 83 11.39 0.48 11.14
N ALA A 84 10.33 0.62 11.95
CA ALA A 84 9.09 1.25 11.53
C ALA A 84 9.27 2.76 11.26
N GLU A 85 10.10 3.47 12.03
CA GLU A 85 10.45 4.87 11.77
C GLU A 85 11.19 5.00 10.42
N HIS A 86 12.25 4.23 10.22
CA HIS A 86 13.03 4.30 8.98
C HIS A 86 12.19 3.97 7.74
N ASN A 87 11.30 2.97 7.86
CA ASN A 87 10.37 2.65 6.78
C ASN A 87 9.37 3.79 6.54
N GLN A 88 8.93 4.49 7.60
CA GLN A 88 8.02 5.63 7.47
C GLN A 88 8.66 6.78 6.69
N GLU A 89 9.95 7.06 6.89
CA GLU A 89 10.69 8.08 6.13
C GLU A 89 10.66 7.80 4.63
N ILE A 90 10.86 6.53 4.25
CA ILE A 90 10.78 6.10 2.85
C ILE A 90 9.36 6.28 2.30
N LEU A 91 8.34 5.87 3.07
CA LEU A 91 6.94 6.01 2.65
C LEU A 91 6.53 7.49 2.54
N GLU A 92 7.03 8.36 3.41
CA GLU A 92 6.83 9.80 3.35
C GLU A 92 7.50 10.41 2.13
N ALA A 93 8.72 9.98 1.79
CA ALA A 93 9.39 10.40 0.56
C ALA A 93 8.60 9.99 -0.70
N ILE A 94 8.00 8.80 -0.72
CA ILE A 94 7.12 8.37 -1.81
C ILE A 94 5.88 9.28 -1.89
N VAL A 95 5.22 9.54 -0.75
CA VAL A 95 4.05 10.42 -0.69
C VAL A 95 4.40 11.83 -1.16
N HIS A 96 5.49 12.41 -0.70
CA HIS A 96 5.96 13.74 -1.08
C HIS A 96 6.09 13.85 -2.61
N ASN A 97 6.81 12.92 -3.25
CA ASN A 97 6.97 12.92 -4.70
C ASN A 97 5.64 12.72 -5.43
N SER A 98 4.74 11.88 -4.89
CA SER A 98 3.45 11.61 -5.52
C SER A 98 2.52 12.82 -5.57
N LEU A 99 2.59 13.73 -4.59
CA LEU A 99 1.75 14.93 -4.54
C LEU A 99 2.13 15.97 -5.62
N HIS A 100 3.35 15.90 -6.14
CA HIS A 100 3.87 16.84 -7.12
C HIS A 100 3.90 16.30 -8.55
N MET A 101 3.46 15.07 -8.79
CA MET A 101 3.35 14.54 -10.14
C MET A 101 2.25 15.27 -10.91
N PHE A 102 2.54 15.71 -12.14
CA PHE A 102 1.66 16.50 -13.00
C PHE A 102 0.26 15.87 -13.14
N GLU A 103 0.17 14.55 -13.20
CA GLU A 103 -1.09 13.77 -13.28
C GLU A 103 -1.93 13.81 -11.99
N ASN A 104 -1.31 14.13 -10.83
CA ASN A 104 -1.99 14.15 -9.53
C ASN A 104 -2.43 15.55 -9.09
N VAL A 105 -2.10 16.59 -9.87
CA VAL A 105 -2.48 17.98 -9.59
C VAL A 105 -4.01 18.12 -9.50
N GLU A 106 -4.75 17.32 -10.28
CA GLU A 106 -6.22 17.26 -10.25
C GLU A 106 -6.80 16.71 -8.93
N TYR A 107 -5.97 16.10 -8.09
CA TYR A 107 -6.36 15.60 -6.76
C TYR A 107 -5.93 16.55 -5.62
N GLY A 108 -5.13 17.60 -5.91
CA GLY A 108 -4.47 18.47 -4.93
C GLY A 108 -5.40 19.25 -4.01
N ASN A 109 -6.64 19.50 -4.42
CA ASN A 109 -7.65 20.07 -3.55
C ASN A 109 -8.33 18.95 -2.76
N ARG A 110 -7.91 18.76 -1.50
CA ARG A 110 -8.76 18.09 -0.49
C ARG A 110 -10.03 18.94 -0.37
N VAL A 111 -11.06 18.62 -1.15
CA VAL A 111 -12.32 19.37 -1.20
C VAL A 111 -12.92 19.42 0.22
N GLY A 112 -12.99 20.63 0.79
CA GLY A 112 -13.54 20.85 2.13
C GLY A 112 -13.13 22.15 2.86
N LEU A 113 -12.29 23.01 2.29
CA LEU A 113 -12.05 24.37 2.82
C LEU A 113 -12.56 25.38 1.81
N ASP A 114 -13.44 26.26 2.29
CA ASP A 114 -14.32 27.11 1.51
C ASP A 114 -13.61 27.95 0.45
N SER A 115 -14.23 27.99 -0.73
CA SER A 115 -13.98 28.93 -1.80
C SER A 115 -14.18 30.35 -1.29
N ASN A 116 -13.12 31.04 -0.86
CA ASN A 116 -12.99 32.50 -0.86
C ASN A 116 -11.60 32.94 -0.38
N GLN A 117 -10.59 32.80 -1.23
CA GLN A 117 -9.46 33.73 -1.31
C GLN A 117 -8.56 33.40 -2.51
N SER A 118 -8.70 34.20 -3.56
CA SER A 118 -7.70 34.34 -4.60
C SER A 118 -6.49 35.06 -4.01
N HIS A 119 -5.40 34.35 -3.73
CA HIS A 119 -4.02 34.84 -3.94
C HIS A 119 -2.96 33.76 -3.60
N THR A 120 -2.04 33.54 -4.56
CA THR A 120 -0.72 32.90 -4.47
C THR A 120 -0.65 31.46 -3.92
N HIS A 121 -0.86 30.48 -4.81
CA HIS A 121 -1.00 29.04 -4.48
C HIS A 121 0.30 28.20 -4.59
N TYR A 122 1.49 28.76 -4.31
CA TYR A 122 2.74 27.97 -4.39
C TYR A 122 3.65 28.04 -3.14
N ALA A 123 3.25 28.76 -2.08
CA ALA A 123 4.10 28.95 -0.88
C ALA A 123 3.57 28.28 0.40
N HIS A 124 2.47 27.50 0.36
CA HIS A 124 1.83 26.96 1.58
C HIS A 124 2.00 25.45 1.83
N ILE A 125 2.80 24.74 1.02
CA ILE A 125 2.95 23.28 1.18
C ILE A 125 3.81 22.91 2.40
N GLU A 126 4.73 23.79 2.84
CA GLU A 126 5.62 23.52 3.98
C GLU A 126 4.96 23.63 5.36
N ASN A 127 3.74 24.18 5.47
CA ASN A 127 3.09 24.45 6.77
C ASN A 127 1.77 23.72 7.02
N GLN A 128 1.46 22.65 6.26
CA GLN A 128 0.29 21.81 6.58
C GLN A 128 0.64 20.74 7.63
N HIS A 129 1.14 21.20 8.79
CA HIS A 129 1.12 20.40 10.01
C HIS A 129 -0.25 20.56 10.69
N CYS A 130 -0.92 19.43 10.87
CA CYS A 130 -1.98 19.17 11.86
C CYS A 130 -3.35 19.87 11.66
N MET A 131 -4.14 19.39 10.70
CA MET A 131 -5.59 19.33 10.95
C MET A 131 -5.85 18.16 11.90
N PRO A 132 -6.67 18.31 12.96
CA PRO A 132 -7.00 17.20 13.85
C PRO A 132 -7.86 16.20 13.08
N ILE A 133 -7.21 15.14 12.59
CA ILE A 133 -7.90 14.03 11.95
C ILE A 133 -8.61 13.26 13.05
N ASP A 134 -9.95 13.27 13.00
CA ASP A 134 -10.80 12.53 13.92
C ASP A 134 -10.37 11.04 13.91
N PRO A 135 -9.82 10.51 15.02
CA PRO A 135 -9.16 9.19 15.04
C PRO A 135 -10.11 8.02 14.75
N LYS A 136 -11.42 8.28 14.69
CA LYS A 136 -12.44 7.30 14.29
C LYS A 136 -12.76 7.29 12.79
N LYS A 137 -12.37 8.31 12.02
CA LYS A 137 -12.83 8.50 10.63
C LYS A 137 -11.84 8.03 9.55
N THR A 138 -10.57 7.85 9.90
CA THR A 138 -9.52 7.40 8.96
C THR A 138 -8.50 6.50 9.65
N ARG A 139 -8.98 5.46 10.33
CA ARG A 139 -8.13 4.27 10.46
C ARG A 139 -8.05 3.67 9.07
N SER A 140 -6.96 3.96 8.35
CA SER A 140 -6.62 3.21 7.15
C SER A 140 -6.81 1.72 7.46
N SER A 141 -7.54 1.03 6.59
CA SER A 141 -8.04 -0.30 6.92
C SER A 141 -6.86 -1.23 7.21
N THR A 142 -7.07 -2.24 8.05
CA THR A 142 -6.10 -3.34 8.21
C THR A 142 -5.70 -3.91 6.84
N PHE A 143 -6.64 -3.94 5.91
CA PHE A 143 -6.41 -4.29 4.51
C PHE A 143 -5.40 -3.37 3.79
N ASP A 144 -5.51 -2.05 3.96
CA ASP A 144 -4.59 -1.10 3.34
C ASP A 144 -3.19 -1.24 3.95
N MET A 145 -3.10 -1.50 5.26
CA MET A 145 -1.83 -1.78 5.94
C MET A 145 -1.18 -3.07 5.47
N ASP A 146 -1.95 -4.12 5.19
CA ASP A 146 -1.41 -5.37 4.64
C ASP A 146 -0.94 -5.21 3.20
N LYS A 147 -1.62 -4.36 2.42
CA LYS A 147 -1.10 -3.94 1.11
C LYS A 147 0.22 -3.17 1.24
N LEU A 148 0.32 -2.23 2.17
CA LEU A 148 1.57 -1.48 2.41
C LEU A 148 2.74 -2.40 2.78
N LYS A 149 2.52 -3.37 3.68
CA LYS A 149 3.54 -4.38 4.00
C LYS A 149 3.97 -5.17 2.75
N SER A 150 3.02 -5.47 1.86
CA SER A 150 3.31 -6.16 0.59
C SER A 150 4.09 -5.27 -0.37
N THR A 151 3.75 -3.98 -0.46
CA THR A 151 4.50 -2.99 -1.24
C THR A 151 5.95 -2.87 -0.75
N ILE A 152 6.17 -2.84 0.58
CA ILE A 152 7.53 -2.82 1.15
C ILE A 152 8.33 -4.06 0.71
N LYS A 153 7.71 -5.25 0.75
CA LYS A 153 8.35 -6.49 0.27
C LYS A 153 8.63 -6.48 -1.23
N GLN A 154 7.78 -5.83 -2.02
CA GLN A 154 7.97 -5.72 -3.46
C GLN A 154 9.25 -4.95 -3.81
N PHE A 155 9.65 -3.94 -3.02
CA PHE A 155 10.96 -3.28 -3.19
C PHE A 155 12.12 -4.26 -3.07
N VAL A 156 12.05 -5.22 -2.14
CA VAL A 156 13.08 -6.25 -2.00
C VAL A 156 13.14 -7.10 -3.26
N ARG A 157 11.99 -7.59 -3.73
CA ARG A 157 11.91 -8.42 -4.93
C ARG A 157 12.44 -7.70 -6.17
N ASP A 158 11.98 -6.49 -6.44
CA ASP A 158 12.25 -5.83 -7.72
C ASP A 158 13.53 -5.01 -7.74
N TRP A 159 13.90 -4.38 -6.62
CA TRP A 159 14.91 -3.32 -6.59
C TRP A 159 16.08 -3.57 -5.63
N SER A 160 16.11 -4.70 -4.92
CA SER A 160 17.25 -5.05 -4.06
C SER A 160 18.12 -6.17 -4.64
N GLU A 161 19.36 -6.24 -4.19
CA GLU A 161 20.25 -7.37 -4.53
C GLU A 161 19.74 -8.68 -3.93
N VAL A 162 19.14 -8.65 -2.73
CA VAL A 162 18.57 -9.83 -2.07
C VAL A 162 17.48 -10.49 -2.92
N GLY A 163 16.69 -9.70 -3.66
CA GLY A 163 15.66 -10.19 -4.58
C GLY A 163 16.18 -10.79 -5.89
N LYS A 164 17.50 -10.72 -6.16
CA LYS A 164 18.07 -11.14 -7.44
C LYS A 164 17.76 -12.58 -7.81
N ALA A 165 17.87 -13.52 -6.86
CA ALA A 165 17.59 -14.94 -7.13
C ALA A 165 16.14 -15.17 -7.59
N GLU A 166 15.19 -14.42 -7.01
CA GLU A 166 13.78 -14.47 -7.36
C GLU A 166 13.52 -13.83 -8.73
N ARG A 167 14.10 -12.66 -9.02
CA ARG A 167 14.04 -12.04 -10.36
C ARG A 167 14.67 -12.95 -11.42
N ASP A 168 15.77 -13.59 -11.11
CA ASP A 168 16.43 -14.51 -12.02
C ASP A 168 15.55 -15.72 -12.34
N SER A 169 14.77 -16.20 -11.36
CA SER A 169 13.86 -17.33 -11.55
C SER A 169 12.58 -16.95 -12.30
N CYS A 170 12.07 -15.73 -12.09
CA CYS A 170 10.82 -15.26 -12.70
C CYS A 170 11.02 -14.50 -14.02
N TYR A 171 11.94 -13.53 -14.07
CA TYR A 171 12.09 -12.61 -15.20
C TYR A 171 13.00 -13.17 -16.29
N LYS A 172 14.08 -13.91 -15.96
CA LYS A 172 14.98 -14.45 -17.00
C LYS A 172 14.28 -15.37 -17.99
N PRO A 173 13.40 -16.32 -17.60
CA PRO A 173 12.68 -17.15 -18.57
C PRO A 173 11.87 -16.32 -19.56
N ILE A 174 11.17 -15.29 -19.08
CA ILE A 174 10.36 -14.37 -19.90
C ILE A 174 11.26 -13.57 -20.85
N ILE A 175 12.33 -12.96 -20.32
CA ILE A 175 13.28 -12.15 -21.11
C ILE A 175 13.95 -13.00 -22.20
N ARG A 176 14.38 -14.22 -21.88
CA ARG A 176 14.97 -15.13 -22.86
C ARG A 176 14.01 -15.46 -23.99
N GLU A 177 12.73 -15.67 -23.67
CA GLU A 177 11.73 -15.95 -24.69
C GLU A 177 11.47 -14.74 -25.59
N ILE A 178 11.44 -13.53 -25.00
CA ILE A 178 11.37 -12.27 -25.77
C ILE A 178 12.59 -12.15 -26.70
N GLN A 179 13.80 -12.38 -26.21
CA GLN A 179 15.03 -12.30 -27.01
C GLN A 179 15.10 -13.37 -28.11
N ARG A 180 14.52 -14.56 -27.87
CA ARG A 180 14.45 -15.65 -28.85
C ARG A 180 13.50 -15.31 -30.00
N LEU A 181 12.38 -14.65 -29.70
CA LEU A 181 11.36 -14.26 -30.69
C LEU A 181 11.71 -12.96 -31.41
N PHE A 182 12.37 -12.03 -30.72
CA PHE A 182 12.77 -10.72 -31.22
C PHE A 182 14.29 -10.54 -31.03
N PRO A 183 15.10 -11.25 -31.83
CA PRO A 183 16.55 -11.04 -31.80
C PRO A 183 16.84 -9.59 -32.20
N SER A 184 17.86 -8.98 -31.58
CA SER A 184 18.33 -7.66 -32.01
C SER A 184 18.81 -7.77 -33.46
N ASP A 185 18.30 -6.89 -34.33
CA ASP A 185 18.81 -6.77 -35.70
C ASP A 185 20.34 -6.59 -35.64
N GLN A 186 21.09 -7.49 -36.29
CA GLN A 186 22.55 -7.41 -36.40
C GLN A 186 22.98 -6.25 -37.29
#